data_AF-A0AB33WTE1-F1
#
_entry.id   AF-A0AB33WTE1-F1
#
_cell.length_a   1.000
_cell.length_b   1.000
_cell.length_c   1.000
_cell.angle_alpha   90.00
_cell.angle_beta   90.00
_cell.angle_gamma   90.00
#
_symmetry.space_group_name_H-M   'P 1'
#
loop_
_entity.id
_entity.type
_entity.pdbx_description
1 polymer ?
#
loop_
_entity_poly.entity_id
_entity_poly.type
_entity_poly.pdbx_seq_one_letter_code
_entity_poly.pdbx_strand_id
1 'polypeptide(L)'
;MVARKKLGQPQEWRWCKFEMIGDTDDCVVEGGIPRLLLSGRRKGQATWRDCELTKCVVTKAEYDQAKVDYEVETGKCHDCAGSRLRLDGWSADTGNRFKPCLRCNATGKAPEVTQ
;
A
#
# COMPACT_ATOMS: atom_id res chain seq x y z
N MET A 1 3.28 4.80 -1.90
CA MET A 1 1.94 5.03 -1.33
C MET A 1 1.47 6.42 -1.72
N VAL A 2 0.25 6.52 -2.26
CA VAL A 2 -0.33 7.77 -2.82
C VAL A 2 -0.54 8.84 -1.76
N ALA A 3 -1.26 8.53 -0.67
CA ALA A 3 -1.53 9.48 0.43
C ALA A 3 -0.26 10.16 0.96
N ARG A 4 0.81 9.39 1.21
CA ARG A 4 2.11 9.90 1.66
C ARG A 4 2.73 10.89 0.66
N LYS A 5 2.77 10.52 -0.64
CA LYS A 5 3.31 11.40 -1.71
C LYS A 5 2.47 12.68 -1.81
N LYS A 6 1.13 12.56 -1.79
CA LYS A 6 0.17 13.67 -1.90
C LYS A 6 0.26 14.66 -0.73
N LEU A 7 0.43 14.15 0.49
CA LEU A 7 0.56 14.97 1.70
C LEU A 7 1.98 15.53 1.93
N GLY A 8 2.94 15.23 1.05
CA GLY A 8 4.34 15.64 1.22
C GLY A 8 5.02 15.05 2.46
N GLN A 9 4.56 13.89 2.92
CA GLN A 9 4.98 13.30 4.20
C GLN A 9 6.27 12.46 4.07
N PRO A 10 7.10 12.40 5.13
CA PRO A 10 8.37 11.68 5.11
C PRO A 10 8.16 10.16 5.08
N GLN A 11 9.23 9.39 4.84
CA GLN A 11 9.14 7.95 4.60
C GLN A 11 8.66 7.16 5.83
N GLU A 12 8.81 7.69 7.03
CA GLU A 12 8.37 7.14 8.31
C GLU A 12 6.85 7.22 8.48
N TRP A 13 6.18 8.07 7.69
CA TRP A 13 4.73 8.18 7.73
C TRP A 13 4.08 6.85 7.32
N ARG A 14 3.08 6.44 8.08
CA ARG A 14 2.29 5.23 7.85
C ARG A 14 0.81 5.57 7.97
N TRP A 15 -0.02 4.92 7.18
CA TRP A 15 -1.46 5.00 7.36
C TRP A 15 -1.89 4.11 8.52
N CYS A 16 -2.95 4.54 9.20
CA CYS A 16 -3.54 3.80 10.32
C CYS A 16 -5.03 3.53 10.13
N LYS A 17 -5.70 4.28 9.24
CA LYS A 17 -7.12 4.13 8.94
C LYS A 17 -7.37 4.48 7.48
N PHE A 18 -8.31 3.78 6.85
CA PHE A 18 -8.91 4.19 5.59
C PHE A 18 -10.42 3.97 5.65
N GLU A 19 -11.17 4.77 4.90
CA GLU A 19 -12.62 4.71 4.80
C GLU A 19 -13.01 4.98 3.35
N MET A 20 -13.76 4.07 2.74
CA MET A 20 -14.29 4.27 1.39
C MET A 20 -15.38 5.33 1.42
N ILE A 21 -15.42 6.21 0.43
CA ILE A 21 -16.39 7.30 0.34
C ILE A 21 -17.06 7.32 -1.03
N GLY A 22 -18.37 7.58 -1.03
CA GLY A 22 -19.17 7.64 -2.25
C GLY A 22 -19.22 6.32 -3.02
N ASP A 23 -19.57 6.42 -4.30
CA ASP A 23 -19.74 5.26 -5.21
C ASP A 23 -18.57 5.07 -6.18
N THR A 24 -17.49 5.86 -6.04
CA THR A 24 -16.39 5.98 -7.02
C THR A 24 -15.11 5.26 -6.60
N ASP A 25 -15.16 4.36 -5.62
CA ASP A 25 -13.99 3.70 -5.01
C ASP A 25 -12.95 4.70 -4.44
N ASP A 26 -13.38 5.92 -4.13
CA ASP A 26 -12.53 6.91 -3.48
C ASP A 26 -12.40 6.56 -1.99
N CYS A 27 -11.30 6.97 -1.36
CA CYS A 27 -11.10 6.70 0.06
C CYS A 27 -10.48 7.89 0.81
N VAL A 28 -10.92 8.10 2.04
CA VAL A 28 -10.21 8.95 3.00
C VAL A 28 -9.16 8.09 3.67
N VAL A 29 -7.90 8.49 3.57
CA VAL A 29 -6.78 7.85 4.25
C VAL A 29 -6.28 8.76 5.36
N GLU A 30 -6.06 8.18 6.53
CA GLU A 30 -5.53 8.85 7.71
C GLU A 30 -4.27 8.14 8.21
N GLY A 31 -3.29 8.92 8.65
CA GLY A 31 -2.02 8.40 9.15
C GLY A 31 -1.11 9.48 9.70
N GLY A 32 0.04 9.06 10.22
CA GLY A 32 1.04 9.96 10.83
C GLY A 32 2.41 9.29 10.90
N ILE A 33 3.28 9.80 11.76
CA ILE A 33 4.51 9.09 12.15
C ILE A 33 4.26 8.39 13.50
N PRO A 34 4.26 7.04 13.55
CA PRO A 34 3.97 6.34 14.79
C PRO A 34 5.16 6.43 15.75
N ARG A 35 4.88 6.54 17.04
CA ARG A 35 5.91 6.44 18.08
C ARG A 35 5.98 5.03 18.65
N LEU A 36 7.09 4.68 19.28
CA LEU A 36 7.21 3.42 20.01
C LEU A 36 6.66 3.57 21.43
N LEU A 37 6.00 2.53 21.93
CA LEU A 37 5.66 2.42 23.34
C LEU A 37 6.93 2.22 24.17
N LEU A 38 7.18 3.11 25.13
CA LEU A 38 8.39 3.08 25.96
C LEU A 38 8.28 2.14 27.17
N SER A 39 7.07 1.74 27.55
CA SER A 39 6.78 0.93 28.74
C SER A 39 5.59 -0.02 28.54
N GLY A 40 5.41 -0.96 29.48
CA GLY A 40 4.32 -1.94 29.50
C GLY A 40 4.59 -3.20 28.65
N ARG A 41 3.61 -4.12 28.65
CA ARG A 41 3.71 -5.43 27.95
C ARG A 41 3.95 -5.30 26.44
N ARG A 42 3.52 -4.19 25.83
CA ARG A 42 3.67 -3.89 24.40
C ARG A 42 4.84 -2.94 24.11
N LYS A 43 5.81 -2.80 25.03
CA LYS A 43 7.01 -1.97 24.82
C LYS A 43 7.69 -2.32 23.51
N GLY A 44 8.13 -1.30 22.77
CA GLY A 44 8.76 -1.44 21.45
C GLY A 44 7.77 -1.59 20.29
N GLN A 45 6.46 -1.74 20.54
CA GLN A 45 5.45 -1.72 19.47
C GLN A 45 5.10 -0.29 19.09
N ALA A 46 4.81 -0.09 17.81
CA ALA A 46 4.32 1.16 17.28
C ALA A 46 2.93 1.51 17.85
N THR A 47 2.71 2.78 18.14
CA THR A 47 1.43 3.32 18.57
C THR A 47 1.14 4.65 17.89
N TRP A 48 -0.15 4.89 17.69
CA TRP A 48 -0.71 6.13 17.14
C TRP A 48 -1.23 7.07 18.22
N ARG A 49 -1.11 6.69 19.50
CA ARG A 49 -1.56 7.50 20.62
C ARG A 49 -0.69 8.75 20.75
N ASP A 50 -1.34 9.91 20.84
CA ASP A 50 -0.68 11.22 20.98
C ASP A 50 0.22 11.57 19.77
N CYS A 51 -0.06 11.00 18.60
CA CYS A 51 0.61 11.32 17.35
C CYS A 51 -0.23 12.33 16.55
N GLU A 52 0.42 13.22 15.82
CA GLU A 52 -0.25 14.05 14.83
C GLU A 52 -0.69 13.18 13.64
N LEU A 53 -1.99 13.18 13.37
CA LEU A 53 -2.58 12.45 12.25
C LEU A 53 -3.02 13.44 11.18
N THR A 54 -2.64 13.15 9.95
CA THR A 54 -3.06 13.87 8.76
C THR A 54 -3.97 12.99 7.93
N LYS A 55 -4.98 13.61 7.31
CA LYS A 55 -5.97 12.93 6.47
C LYS A 55 -6.01 13.54 5.08
N CYS A 56 -6.23 12.71 4.07
CA CYS A 56 -6.48 13.17 2.71
C CYS A 56 -7.43 12.22 1.99
N VAL A 57 -8.14 12.74 0.99
CA VAL A 57 -8.85 11.90 0.02
C VAL A 57 -7.83 11.39 -0.99
N VAL A 58 -7.86 10.09 -1.26
CA VAL A 58 -7.18 9.43 -2.38
C VAL A 58 -8.26 8.94 -3.33
N THR A 59 -8.26 9.48 -4.54
CA THR A 59 -9.25 9.06 -5.54
C THR A 59 -8.82 7.78 -6.26
N LYS A 60 -9.78 7.07 -6.86
CA LYS A 60 -9.49 5.91 -7.71
C LYS A 60 -8.54 6.26 -8.86
N ALA A 61 -8.73 7.44 -9.46
CA ALA A 61 -7.87 7.95 -10.53
C ALA A 61 -6.43 8.19 -10.05
N GLU A 62 -6.24 8.78 -8.87
CA GLU A 62 -4.90 8.96 -8.28
C GLU A 62 -4.23 7.62 -7.97
N TYR A 63 -5.00 6.65 -7.49
CA TYR A 63 -4.51 5.31 -7.22
C TYR A 63 -4.08 4.58 -8.50
N ASP A 64 -4.86 4.68 -9.57
CA ASP A 64 -4.53 4.06 -10.85
C ASP A 64 -3.33 4.74 -11.52
N GLN A 65 -3.26 6.07 -11.50
CA GLN A 65 -2.09 6.79 -12.01
C GLN A 65 -0.82 6.39 -11.26
N ALA A 66 -0.88 6.26 -9.94
CA ALA A 66 0.28 5.84 -9.15
C ALA A 66 0.77 4.42 -9.46
N LYS A 67 -0.09 3.53 -9.96
CA LYS A 67 0.33 2.21 -10.46
C LYS A 67 1.14 2.36 -11.75
N VAL A 68 0.68 3.20 -12.67
CA VAL A 68 1.38 3.49 -13.93
C VAL A 68 2.74 4.13 -13.62
N ASP A 69 2.75 5.15 -12.77
CA ASP A 69 4.00 5.83 -12.38
C ASP A 69 4.99 4.85 -11.75
N TYR A 70 4.54 3.93 -10.90
CA TYR A 70 5.40 2.90 -10.33
C TYR A 70 6.01 1.96 -11.39
N GLU A 71 5.20 1.52 -12.36
CA GLU A 71 5.66 0.68 -13.46
C GLU A 71 6.71 1.41 -14.31
N VAL A 72 6.51 2.70 -14.59
CA VAL A 72 7.45 3.56 -15.32
C VAL A 72 8.73 3.80 -14.51
N GLU A 73 8.62 4.18 -13.25
CA GLU A 73 9.75 4.50 -12.36
C GLU A 73 10.65 3.29 -12.11
N THR A 74 10.06 2.09 -11.96
CA THR A 74 10.80 0.91 -11.49
C THR A 74 11.01 -0.18 -12.53
N GLY A 75 10.24 -0.15 -13.64
CA GLY A 75 10.17 -1.25 -14.60
C GLY A 75 9.55 -2.53 -14.04
N LYS A 76 9.04 -2.52 -12.81
CA LYS A 76 8.46 -3.69 -12.13
C LYS A 76 6.95 -3.68 -12.27
N CYS A 77 6.36 -4.88 -12.34
CA CYS A 77 4.90 -5.02 -12.32
C CYS A 77 4.31 -4.41 -11.05
N HIS A 78 3.29 -3.55 -11.17
CA HIS A 78 2.67 -2.94 -9.98
C HIS A 78 1.89 -3.94 -9.11
N ASP A 79 1.44 -5.05 -9.69
CA ASP A 79 0.60 -6.04 -9.01
C ASP A 79 1.44 -6.93 -8.07
N CYS A 80 2.58 -7.43 -8.56
CA CYS A 80 3.47 -8.27 -7.74
C CYS A 80 4.69 -7.51 -7.18
N ALA A 81 4.86 -6.23 -7.51
CA ALA A 81 6.03 -5.42 -7.15
C ALA A 81 7.39 -6.09 -7.51
N GLY A 82 7.40 -6.87 -8.59
CA GLY A 82 8.58 -7.65 -9.02
C GLY A 82 8.78 -9.02 -8.36
N SER A 83 7.93 -9.43 -7.41
CA SER A 83 8.04 -10.74 -6.73
C SER A 83 7.72 -11.94 -7.61
N ARG A 84 7.04 -11.71 -8.75
CA ARG A 84 6.51 -12.73 -9.68
C ARG A 84 5.36 -13.57 -9.11
N LEU A 85 4.95 -13.29 -7.88
CA LEU A 85 3.94 -14.04 -7.14
C LEU A 85 2.81 -13.11 -6.69
N ARG A 86 1.58 -13.60 -6.75
CA ARG A 86 0.40 -12.98 -6.13
C ARG A 86 -0.10 -13.84 -4.98
N LEU A 87 -0.63 -13.22 -3.94
CA LEU A 87 -1.33 -13.94 -2.87
C LEU A 87 -2.61 -14.54 -3.48
N ASP A 88 -2.75 -15.86 -3.37
CA ASP A 88 -3.92 -16.60 -3.86
C ASP A 88 -4.90 -16.92 -2.73
N GLY A 89 -4.40 -16.97 -1.50
CA GLY A 89 -5.24 -17.11 -0.32
C GLY A 89 -4.43 -17.31 0.94
N TRP A 90 -5.13 -17.45 2.06
CA TRP A 90 -4.56 -17.76 3.35
C TRP A 90 -5.37 -18.86 4.03
N SER A 91 -4.73 -19.70 4.82
CA SER A 91 -5.40 -20.57 5.78
C SER A 91 -4.60 -20.67 7.06
N ALA A 92 -5.28 -20.97 8.16
CA ALA A 92 -4.65 -21.09 9.47
C ALA A 92 -3.50 -22.11 9.50
N ASP A 93 -3.64 -23.24 8.80
CA ASP A 93 -2.68 -24.35 8.85
C ASP A 93 -1.44 -24.10 7.99
N THR A 94 -1.62 -23.67 6.74
CA THR A 94 -0.51 -23.51 5.77
C THR A 94 -0.04 -22.06 5.60
N GLY A 95 -0.70 -21.09 6.23
CA GLY A 95 -0.39 -19.68 6.04
C GLY A 95 -0.73 -19.16 4.63
N ASN A 96 0.07 -18.21 4.14
CA ASN A 96 -0.11 -17.57 2.84
C ASN A 96 0.21 -18.54 1.69
N ARG A 97 -0.75 -18.73 0.79
CA ARG A 97 -0.55 -19.45 -0.48
C ARG A 97 -0.37 -18.46 -1.60
N PHE A 98 0.63 -18.70 -2.44
CA PHE A 98 0.99 -17.84 -3.56
C PHE A 98 0.82 -18.56 -4.90
N LYS A 99 0.44 -17.81 -5.94
CA LYS A 99 0.42 -18.27 -7.33
C LYS A 99 1.26 -17.34 -8.21
N PRO A 100 1.69 -17.79 -9.40
CA PRO A 100 2.27 -16.92 -10.41
C PRO A 100 1.41 -15.67 -10.65
N CYS A 101 2.04 -14.50 -10.72
CA CYS A 101 1.35 -13.26 -11.06
C CYS A 101 0.85 -13.32 -12.51
N LEU A 102 -0.48 -13.18 -12.68
CA LEU A 102 -1.13 -13.27 -13.99
C LEU A 102 -0.84 -12.03 -14.85
N ARG A 103 -0.76 -10.84 -14.24
CA ARG A 103 -0.52 -9.58 -14.96
C ARG A 103 0.80 -9.58 -15.71
N CYS A 104 1.88 -10.03 -15.07
CA CYS A 104 3.22 -10.07 -15.68
C CYS A 104 3.61 -11.45 -16.18
N ASN A 105 2.72 -12.44 -16.13
CA ASN A 105 3.01 -13.85 -16.40
C ASN A 105 4.30 -14.33 -15.71
N ALA A 106 4.42 -14.05 -14.41
CA ALA A 106 5.59 -14.33 -13.57
C ALA A 106 6.94 -13.74 -14.03
N THR A 107 6.98 -12.75 -14.93
CA THR A 107 8.22 -12.06 -15.29
C THR A 107 8.69 -11.09 -14.20
N GLY A 108 7.74 -10.52 -13.44
CA GLY A 108 7.98 -9.47 -12.46
C GLY A 108 8.21 -8.09 -13.08
N LYS A 109 8.18 -8.00 -14.42
CA LYS A 109 8.33 -6.75 -15.15
C LYS A 109 6.95 -6.14 -15.43
N ALA A 110 6.91 -4.82 -15.57
CA ALA A 110 5.71 -4.15 -16.07
C ALA A 110 5.35 -4.74 -17.44
N PRO A 111 4.10 -5.19 -17.68
CA PRO A 111 3.70 -5.65 -18.99
C PRO A 111 3.75 -4.49 -19.99
N GLU A 112 4.20 -4.76 -21.22
CA GLU A 112 4.11 -3.78 -22.30
C GLU A 112 2.63 -3.53 -22.58
N VAL A 113 2.19 -2.28 -22.38
CA VAL A 113 0.81 -1.88 -22.69
C VAL A 113 0.65 -1.97 -24.21
N THR A 114 0.07 -3.07 -24.71
CA THR A 114 -0.40 -3.11 -26.09
C THR A 114 -1.63 -2.20 -26.13
N GLN A 115 -1.48 -1.06 -26.82
CA GLN A 115 -2.53 -0.05 -27.02
C GLN A 115 -3.75 -0.63 -27.76
#